data_AF-A0A7C9RLQ1-F1
#
_entry.id   AF-A0A7C9RLQ1-F1
#
_cell.length_a   1.000
_cell.length_b   1.000
_cell.length_c   1.000
_cell.angle_alpha   90.00
_cell.angle_beta   90.00
_cell.angle_gamma   90.00
#
_symmetry.space_group_name_H-M   'P 1'
#
loop_
_entity.id
_entity.type
_entity.pdbx_description
1 polymer ?
#
loop_
_entity_poly.entity_id
_entity_poly.type
_entity_poly.pdbx_seq_one_letter_code
_entity_poly.pdbx_strand_id
1 'polypeptide(L)'
;EKVRNMFDGLRSPSNAPDPDGGRRPEWETPERERSGAAAERRETEAPERKLAEEAEKELRRLRTGALVRHARAVDAIFEAQEMGGEASPEQVKELQKARKVFEEVRPHGSHDAEAAYKKDPELAREAAGGRVNRAVRALQLETELRIAPSRRADRFVEDWQRLDQASLRQYKAGDFSGYRATRSAMGDMARSLERDPQLESLLVNRKRELGIAFESGRSLGRELAFVHGIDLGRGRGIGL
;
A
#
# COMPACT_ATOMS: atom_id res chain seq x y z
N GLU A 1 74.22 10.98 -8.79
CA GLU A 1 74.62 10.92 -7.38
C GLU A 1 73.57 10.13 -6.59
N LYS A 2 74.01 9.34 -5.60
CA LYS A 2 73.32 8.25 -4.87
C LYS A 2 71.88 8.58 -4.43
N VAL A 3 70.83 7.77 -4.65
CA VAL A 3 70.52 6.37 -4.26
C VAL A 3 70.02 6.24 -2.80
N ARG A 4 68.69 6.04 -2.68
CA ARG A 4 67.96 5.00 -1.91
C ARG A 4 67.89 5.02 -0.37
N ASN A 5 66.62 4.93 0.05
CA ASN A 5 65.97 3.84 0.80
C ASN A 5 66.18 3.63 2.30
N MET A 6 65.01 3.36 2.89
CA MET A 6 64.62 2.21 3.74
C MET A 6 65.32 2.04 5.07
N PHE A 7 64.49 1.95 6.11
CA PHE A 7 64.44 0.95 7.19
C PHE A 7 63.27 1.46 8.05
N ASP A 8 62.05 0.91 8.07
CA ASP A 8 61.58 -0.44 8.38
C ASP A 8 62.43 -1.20 9.40
N GLY A 9 61.83 -1.53 10.55
CA GLY A 9 62.55 -2.12 11.66
C GLY A 9 61.83 -2.12 13.00
N LEU A 10 60.75 -2.89 13.08
CA LEU A 10 60.62 -4.03 14.00
C LEU A 10 60.67 -3.83 15.53
N ARG A 11 59.62 -4.39 16.16
CA ARG A 11 59.56 -5.15 17.42
C ARG A 11 59.58 -4.41 18.77
N SER A 12 58.41 -4.47 19.43
CA SER A 12 58.23 -4.62 20.89
C SER A 12 59.05 -5.81 21.44
N PRO A 13 59.40 -5.86 22.75
CA PRO A 13 58.43 -6.39 23.73
C PRO A 13 58.54 -5.90 25.19
N SER A 14 57.39 -5.93 25.87
CA SER A 14 57.10 -6.53 27.19
C SER A 14 57.74 -6.07 28.52
N ASN A 15 56.83 -6.10 29.51
CA ASN A 15 56.97 -6.40 30.95
C ASN A 15 57.36 -5.29 31.95
N ALA A 16 56.32 -4.73 32.61
CA ALA A 16 55.90 -4.88 34.03
C ALA A 16 56.96 -5.05 35.15
N PRO A 17 56.68 -4.88 36.49
CA PRO A 17 55.46 -4.45 37.21
C PRO A 17 55.66 -3.48 38.44
N ASP A 18 54.56 -2.87 38.94
CA ASP A 18 54.18 -2.47 40.34
C ASP A 18 55.10 -1.63 41.26
N PRO A 19 54.65 -1.15 42.45
CA PRO A 19 53.29 -0.84 42.96
C PRO A 19 53.23 0.54 43.68
N ASP A 20 52.03 0.98 44.08
CA ASP A 20 51.69 1.39 45.46
C ASP A 20 50.64 2.51 45.56
N GLY A 21 49.70 2.30 46.49
CA GLY A 21 49.08 3.37 47.26
C GLY A 21 47.71 3.85 46.82
N GLY A 22 46.62 3.19 47.25
CA GLY A 22 45.31 3.83 47.12
C GLY A 22 44.04 3.07 47.52
N ARG A 23 44.03 2.43 48.69
CA ARG A 23 42.89 2.26 49.63
C ARG A 23 41.45 2.39 49.06
N ARG A 24 40.72 1.26 49.08
CA ARG A 24 39.24 1.15 48.98
C ARG A 24 38.52 2.06 49.99
N PRO A 25 37.25 2.41 49.69
CA PRO A 25 36.17 2.06 50.59
C PRO A 25 35.16 1.15 49.90
N GLU A 26 34.73 0.15 50.68
CA GLU A 26 33.67 -0.81 50.38
C GLU A 26 32.35 -0.09 50.13
N TRP A 27 31.73 -0.33 48.96
CA TRP A 27 30.29 -0.23 48.80
C TRP A 27 29.75 -1.60 48.42
N GLU A 28 28.82 -2.04 49.25
CA GLU A 28 28.08 -3.29 49.19
C GLU A 28 27.43 -3.47 47.82
N THR A 29 27.65 -4.63 47.22
CA THR A 29 26.90 -5.08 46.05
C THR A 29 25.47 -5.40 46.47
N PRO A 30 24.41 -4.80 45.89
CA PRO A 30 23.13 -5.47 45.85
C PRO A 30 23.28 -6.63 44.89
N GLU A 31 23.03 -7.82 45.42
CA GLU A 31 23.05 -9.05 44.67
C GLU A 31 22.19 -8.98 43.40
N ARG A 32 22.72 -9.69 42.43
CA ARG A 32 22.30 -9.83 41.06
C ARG A 32 20.94 -10.55 40.96
N GLU A 33 19.84 -9.84 41.19
CA GLU A 33 18.48 -10.35 40.86
C GLU A 33 17.92 -9.83 39.52
N ARG A 34 18.77 -9.32 38.62
CA ARG A 34 18.32 -8.77 37.32
C ARG A 34 18.51 -9.70 36.11
N SER A 35 18.88 -10.97 36.36
CA SER A 35 19.15 -11.94 35.28
C SER A 35 17.96 -12.88 35.02
N GLY A 36 17.16 -13.21 36.04
CA GLY A 36 15.98 -14.06 35.92
C GLY A 36 14.81 -13.34 35.24
N ALA A 37 14.46 -12.15 35.71
CA ALA A 37 13.29 -11.42 35.21
C ALA A 37 13.39 -10.94 33.75
N ALA A 38 14.59 -10.87 33.15
CA ALA A 38 14.77 -10.50 31.74
C ALA A 38 14.80 -11.74 30.82
N ALA A 39 15.27 -12.88 31.33
CA ALA A 39 15.21 -14.17 30.65
C ALA A 39 13.77 -14.71 30.67
N GLU A 40 13.10 -14.68 31.81
CA GLU A 40 11.68 -15.04 31.96
C GLU A 40 10.78 -14.16 31.08
N ARG A 41 10.99 -12.83 31.03
CA ARG A 41 10.23 -11.95 30.13
C ARG A 41 10.43 -12.27 28.65
N ARG A 42 11.64 -12.67 28.23
CA ARG A 42 11.90 -13.10 26.84
C ARG A 42 11.30 -14.47 26.54
N GLU A 43 11.31 -15.37 27.51
CA GLU A 43 10.72 -16.70 27.42
C GLU A 43 9.20 -16.69 27.50
N THR A 44 8.56 -15.68 28.12
CA THR A 44 7.10 -15.45 28.09
C THR A 44 6.66 -14.64 26.87
N GLU A 45 7.46 -13.68 26.40
CA GLU A 45 7.16 -12.94 25.17
C GLU A 45 7.19 -13.84 23.91
N ALA A 46 8.05 -14.86 23.88
CA ALA A 46 8.15 -15.78 22.74
C ALA A 46 6.86 -16.63 22.50
N PRO A 47 6.24 -17.27 23.50
CA PRO A 47 4.97 -17.98 23.34
C PRO A 47 3.80 -17.02 23.12
N GLU A 48 3.76 -15.85 23.77
CA GLU A 48 2.71 -14.84 23.53
C GLU A 48 2.71 -14.33 22.09
N ARG A 49 3.89 -14.06 21.51
CA ARG A 49 4.01 -13.68 20.09
C ARG A 49 3.54 -14.78 19.14
N LYS A 50 3.85 -16.05 19.43
CA LYS A 50 3.37 -17.19 18.62
C LYS A 50 1.85 -17.32 18.67
N LEU A 51 1.25 -17.21 19.85
CA LEU A 51 -0.20 -17.23 20.02
C LEU A 51 -0.87 -16.06 19.29
N ALA A 52 -0.28 -14.86 19.33
CA ALA A 52 -0.77 -13.70 18.58
C ALA A 52 -0.69 -13.93 17.05
N GLU A 53 0.40 -14.50 16.55
CA GLU A 53 0.55 -14.83 15.12
C GLU A 53 -0.47 -15.91 14.66
N GLU A 54 -0.72 -16.91 15.48
CA GLU A 54 -1.73 -17.95 15.21
C GLU A 54 -3.14 -17.37 15.20
N ALA A 55 -3.48 -16.53 16.18
CA ALA A 55 -4.75 -15.82 16.21
C ALA A 55 -4.93 -14.92 14.98
N GLU A 56 -3.88 -14.22 14.54
CA GLU A 56 -3.94 -13.41 13.33
C GLU A 56 -4.13 -14.26 12.05
N LYS A 57 -3.44 -15.39 11.95
CA LYS A 57 -3.61 -16.35 10.83
C LYS A 57 -5.03 -16.88 10.77
N GLU A 58 -5.60 -17.25 11.91
CA GLU A 58 -7.00 -17.69 11.99
C GLU A 58 -7.96 -16.58 11.60
N LEU A 59 -7.76 -15.36 12.08
CA LEU A 59 -8.58 -14.22 11.69
C LEU A 59 -8.49 -13.92 10.19
N ARG A 60 -7.30 -14.05 9.58
CA ARG A 60 -7.12 -13.93 8.12
C ARG A 60 -7.90 -15.03 7.39
N ARG A 61 -7.85 -16.28 7.86
CA ARG A 61 -8.62 -17.41 7.30
C ARG A 61 -10.13 -17.15 7.37
N LEU A 62 -10.63 -16.70 8.52
CA LEU A 62 -12.04 -16.37 8.72
C LEU A 62 -12.49 -15.25 7.78
N ARG A 63 -11.70 -14.18 7.65
CA ARG A 63 -11.97 -13.08 6.69
C ARG A 63 -12.01 -13.56 5.24
N THR A 64 -11.06 -14.40 4.84
CA THR A 64 -11.05 -14.99 3.50
C THR A 64 -12.25 -15.90 3.28
N GLY A 65 -12.61 -16.73 4.26
CA GLY A 65 -13.78 -17.61 4.19
C GLY A 65 -15.08 -16.82 4.07
N ALA A 66 -15.22 -15.73 4.83
CA ALA A 66 -16.38 -14.85 4.74
C ALA A 66 -16.47 -14.13 3.39
N LEU A 67 -15.34 -13.65 2.86
CA LEU A 67 -15.27 -13.08 1.51
C LEU A 67 -15.72 -14.08 0.44
N VAL A 68 -15.22 -15.31 0.48
CA VAL A 68 -15.59 -16.36 -0.49
C VAL A 68 -17.08 -16.71 -0.38
N ARG A 69 -17.62 -16.84 0.85
CA ARG A 69 -19.05 -17.13 1.06
C ARG A 69 -19.93 -16.01 0.52
N HIS A 70 -19.57 -14.76 0.80
CA HIS A 70 -20.27 -13.59 0.30
C HIS A 70 -20.21 -13.50 -1.22
N ALA A 71 -19.02 -13.71 -1.80
CA ALA A 71 -18.82 -13.73 -3.24
C ALA A 71 -19.71 -14.78 -3.93
N ARG A 72 -19.82 -16.00 -3.39
CA ARG A 72 -20.73 -17.04 -3.93
C ARG A 72 -22.20 -16.62 -3.92
N ALA A 73 -22.65 -15.95 -2.86
CA ALA A 73 -24.02 -15.49 -2.78
C ALA A 73 -24.32 -14.38 -3.80
N VAL A 74 -23.36 -13.48 -4.04
CA VAL A 74 -23.47 -12.44 -5.07
C VAL A 74 -23.39 -13.04 -6.48
N ASP A 75 -22.43 -13.92 -6.74
CA ASP A 75 -22.22 -14.57 -8.04
C ASP A 75 -23.47 -15.36 -8.46
N ALA A 76 -24.09 -16.12 -7.54
CA ALA A 76 -25.35 -16.82 -7.82
C ALA A 76 -26.51 -15.88 -8.21
N ILE A 77 -26.53 -14.65 -7.66
CA ILE A 77 -27.51 -13.63 -8.03
C ILE A 77 -27.19 -13.05 -9.41
N PHE A 78 -25.91 -12.78 -9.71
CA PHE A 78 -25.48 -12.33 -11.03
C PHE A 78 -25.80 -13.38 -12.10
N GLU A 79 -25.52 -14.66 -11.85
CA GLU A 79 -25.87 -15.75 -12.76
C GLU A 79 -27.38 -15.82 -13.03
N ALA A 80 -28.22 -15.68 -12.00
CA ALA A 80 -29.67 -15.66 -12.18
C ALA A 80 -30.14 -14.47 -13.06
N GLN A 81 -29.52 -13.31 -12.87
CA GLN A 81 -29.78 -12.10 -13.67
C GLN A 81 -29.28 -12.24 -15.12
N GLU A 82 -28.11 -12.84 -15.34
CA GLU A 82 -27.56 -13.12 -16.67
C GLU A 82 -28.48 -14.06 -17.46
N MET A 83 -29.12 -15.02 -16.79
CA MET A 83 -30.11 -15.93 -17.38
C MET A 83 -31.49 -15.28 -17.61
N GLY A 84 -31.62 -13.96 -17.40
CA GLY A 84 -32.84 -13.20 -17.62
C GLY A 84 -33.89 -13.33 -16.51
N GLY A 85 -33.50 -13.89 -15.35
CA GLY A 85 -34.36 -14.03 -14.18
C GLY A 85 -34.12 -12.95 -13.12
N GLU A 86 -34.96 -12.95 -12.08
CA GLU A 86 -34.71 -12.18 -10.86
C GLU A 86 -34.06 -13.06 -9.78
N ALA A 87 -33.38 -12.42 -8.83
CA ALA A 87 -32.82 -13.11 -7.67
C ALA A 87 -33.94 -13.79 -6.86
N SER A 88 -33.80 -15.08 -6.58
CA SER A 88 -34.79 -15.80 -5.79
C SER A 88 -34.81 -15.30 -4.33
N PRO A 89 -35.95 -15.42 -3.62
CA PRO A 89 -36.01 -15.07 -2.20
C PRO A 89 -34.97 -15.81 -1.35
N GLU A 90 -34.63 -17.04 -1.72
CA GLU A 90 -33.60 -17.84 -1.06
C GLU A 90 -32.19 -17.29 -1.30
N GLN A 91 -31.87 -16.91 -2.55
CA GLN A 91 -30.60 -16.27 -2.89
C GLN A 91 -30.41 -14.95 -2.13
N VAL A 92 -31.46 -14.12 -2.08
CA VAL A 92 -31.45 -12.87 -1.31
C VAL A 92 -31.23 -13.15 0.18
N LYS A 93 -31.89 -14.17 0.73
CA LYS A 93 -31.71 -14.58 2.14
C LYS A 93 -30.29 -15.06 2.43
N GLU A 94 -29.69 -15.84 1.54
CA GLU A 94 -28.30 -16.29 1.69
C GLU A 94 -27.30 -15.14 1.58
N LEU A 95 -27.52 -14.17 0.68
CA LEU A 95 -26.71 -12.96 0.62
C LEU A 95 -26.79 -12.17 1.94
N GLN A 96 -27.99 -12.01 2.51
CA GLN A 96 -28.14 -11.33 3.81
C GLN A 96 -27.42 -12.05 4.95
N LYS A 97 -27.43 -13.39 4.98
CA LYS A 97 -26.65 -14.16 5.96
C LYS A 97 -25.15 -13.98 5.75
N ALA A 98 -24.69 -14.03 4.50
CA ALA A 98 -23.28 -13.87 4.17
C ALA A 98 -22.78 -12.46 4.51
N ARG A 99 -23.59 -11.41 4.31
CA ARG A 99 -23.31 -10.04 4.76
C ARG A 99 -23.06 -9.97 6.27
N LYS A 100 -23.96 -10.56 7.08
CA LYS A 100 -23.82 -10.57 8.55
C LYS A 100 -22.52 -11.23 9.00
N VAL A 101 -22.24 -12.44 8.51
CA VAL A 101 -21.01 -13.16 8.84
C VAL A 101 -19.76 -12.38 8.41
N PHE A 102 -19.83 -11.69 7.26
CA PHE A 102 -18.69 -10.90 6.79
C PHE A 102 -18.46 -9.67 7.66
N GLU A 103 -19.54 -8.99 8.09
CA GLU A 103 -19.47 -7.83 8.99
C GLU A 103 -18.80 -8.18 10.32
N GLU A 104 -19.10 -9.36 10.88
CA GLU A 104 -18.52 -9.84 12.15
C GLU A 104 -16.99 -9.96 12.12
N VAL A 105 -16.41 -10.36 10.99
CA VAL A 105 -14.95 -10.57 10.85
C VAL A 105 -14.23 -9.38 10.22
N ARG A 106 -14.98 -8.50 9.56
CA ARG A 106 -14.50 -7.28 8.91
C ARG A 106 -15.62 -6.24 8.85
N PRO A 107 -15.56 -5.18 9.68
CA PRO A 107 -16.51 -4.08 9.60
C PRO A 107 -16.57 -3.46 8.20
N HIS A 108 -17.78 -3.26 7.70
CA HIS A 108 -18.13 -2.84 6.34
C HIS A 108 -17.62 -3.75 5.20
N GLY A 109 -17.18 -4.98 5.51
CA GLY A 109 -16.57 -5.87 4.54
C GLY A 109 -17.47 -6.21 3.37
N SER A 110 -18.75 -6.49 3.61
CA SER A 110 -19.70 -6.77 2.53
C SER A 110 -20.03 -5.52 1.71
N HIS A 111 -20.12 -4.35 2.33
CA HIS A 111 -20.38 -3.10 1.62
C HIS A 111 -19.25 -2.75 0.66
N ASP A 112 -18.00 -2.82 1.14
CA ASP A 112 -16.80 -2.59 0.34
C ASP A 112 -16.70 -3.64 -0.79
N ALA A 113 -17.09 -4.89 -0.55
CA ALA A 113 -17.09 -5.96 -1.57
C ALA A 113 -18.10 -5.69 -2.68
N GLU A 114 -19.33 -5.34 -2.31
CA GLU A 114 -20.40 -5.09 -3.27
C GLU A 114 -20.15 -3.83 -4.10
N ALA A 115 -19.53 -2.80 -3.51
CA ALA A 115 -19.07 -1.63 -4.24
C ALA A 115 -18.04 -1.99 -5.31
N ALA A 116 -17.10 -2.89 -4.99
CA ALA A 116 -16.13 -3.42 -5.96
C ALA A 116 -16.80 -4.28 -7.04
N TYR A 117 -17.68 -5.21 -6.66
CA TYR A 117 -18.39 -6.09 -7.60
C TYR A 117 -19.28 -5.33 -8.57
N LYS A 118 -19.89 -4.24 -8.13
CA LYS A 118 -20.68 -3.37 -9.02
C LYS A 118 -19.83 -2.74 -10.13
N LYS A 119 -18.55 -2.46 -9.87
CA LYS A 119 -17.60 -1.91 -10.85
C LYS A 119 -17.04 -3.00 -11.77
N ASP A 120 -16.82 -4.19 -11.22
CA ASP A 120 -16.28 -5.34 -11.93
C ASP A 120 -16.91 -6.65 -11.39
N PRO A 121 -17.98 -7.15 -12.04
CA PRO A 121 -18.70 -8.36 -11.60
C PRO A 121 -17.83 -9.62 -11.56
N GLU A 122 -16.79 -9.72 -12.41
CA GLU A 122 -15.89 -10.89 -12.45
C GLU A 122 -15.16 -11.11 -11.13
N LEU A 123 -14.98 -10.07 -10.32
CA LEU A 123 -14.39 -10.19 -8.98
C LEU A 123 -15.21 -11.11 -8.06
N ALA A 124 -16.54 -11.12 -8.19
CA ALA A 124 -17.41 -12.00 -7.41
C ALA A 124 -17.21 -13.45 -7.86
N ARG A 125 -17.25 -13.72 -9.17
CA ARG A 125 -17.04 -15.05 -9.76
C ARG A 125 -15.66 -15.63 -9.43
N GLU A 126 -14.60 -14.83 -9.56
CA GLU A 126 -13.24 -15.22 -9.19
C GLU A 126 -13.13 -15.57 -7.70
N ALA A 127 -13.65 -14.71 -6.81
CA ALA A 127 -13.58 -14.93 -5.37
C ALA A 127 -14.45 -16.12 -4.93
N ALA A 128 -15.62 -16.33 -5.56
CA ALA A 128 -16.49 -17.48 -5.33
C ALA A 128 -15.77 -18.81 -5.63
N GLY A 129 -14.97 -18.81 -6.71
CA GLY A 129 -14.07 -19.90 -7.10
C GLY A 129 -12.75 -19.97 -6.32
N GLY A 130 -12.55 -19.13 -5.30
CA GLY A 130 -11.37 -19.14 -4.42
C GLY A 130 -10.19 -18.27 -4.87
N ARG A 131 -10.26 -17.60 -6.02
CA ARG A 131 -9.25 -16.64 -6.48
C ARG A 131 -9.49 -15.26 -5.84
N VAL A 132 -9.12 -15.14 -4.56
CA VAL A 132 -9.47 -13.96 -3.75
C VAL A 132 -8.54 -12.76 -3.92
N ASN A 133 -7.34 -12.92 -4.47
CA ASN A 133 -6.31 -11.87 -4.43
C ASN A 133 -6.74 -10.55 -5.11
N ARG A 134 -7.44 -10.64 -6.24
CA ARG A 134 -7.92 -9.47 -6.98
C ARG A 134 -9.06 -8.79 -6.24
N ALA A 135 -10.03 -9.57 -5.75
CA ALA A 135 -11.13 -9.10 -4.92
C ALA A 135 -10.62 -8.44 -3.63
N VAL A 136 -9.61 -9.00 -2.96
CA VAL A 136 -9.00 -8.41 -1.75
C VAL A 136 -8.39 -7.03 -2.04
N ARG A 137 -7.67 -6.87 -3.16
CA ARG A 137 -7.13 -5.55 -3.54
C ARG A 137 -8.23 -4.54 -3.84
N ALA A 138 -9.26 -4.95 -4.56
CA ALA A 138 -10.41 -4.09 -4.84
C ALA A 138 -11.13 -3.70 -3.53
N LEU A 139 -11.31 -4.66 -2.62
CA LEU A 139 -11.89 -4.45 -1.29
C LEU A 139 -11.10 -3.43 -0.47
N GLN A 140 -9.76 -3.55 -0.47
CA GLN A 140 -8.88 -2.59 0.20
C GLN A 140 -9.04 -1.19 -0.38
N LEU A 141 -9.14 -1.07 -1.70
CA LEU A 141 -9.39 0.20 -2.35
C LEU A 141 -10.73 0.80 -1.91
N GLU A 142 -11.83 0.03 -1.92
CA GLU A 142 -13.14 0.51 -1.45
C GLU A 142 -13.13 0.89 0.03
N THR A 143 -12.43 0.13 0.89
CA THR A 143 -12.21 0.49 2.29
C THR A 143 -11.48 1.84 2.41
N GLU A 144 -10.46 2.09 1.60
CA GLU A 144 -9.75 3.37 1.58
C GLU A 144 -10.66 4.52 1.12
N LEU A 145 -11.51 4.29 0.12
CA LEU A 145 -12.50 5.27 -0.33
C LEU A 145 -13.48 5.66 0.76
N ARG A 146 -13.90 4.68 1.58
CA ARG A 146 -14.84 4.90 2.65
C ARG A 146 -14.22 5.59 3.87
N ILE A 147 -13.01 5.18 4.28
CA ILE A 147 -12.40 5.63 5.55
C ILE A 147 -11.60 6.92 5.36
N ALA A 148 -10.83 7.04 4.27
CA ALA A 148 -9.91 8.15 4.10
C ALA A 148 -9.87 8.63 2.64
N PRO A 149 -10.96 9.24 2.14
CA PRO A 149 -10.98 9.82 0.80
C PRO A 149 -9.79 10.75 0.54
N SER A 150 -9.39 11.55 1.54
CA SER A 150 -8.24 12.47 1.45
C SER A 150 -6.90 11.76 1.24
N ARG A 151 -6.68 10.56 1.81
CA ARG A 151 -5.43 9.78 1.58
C ARG A 151 -5.32 9.29 0.14
N ARG A 152 -6.43 9.14 -0.56
CA ARG A 152 -6.41 8.83 -1.99
C ARG A 152 -6.02 10.05 -2.81
N ALA A 153 -6.49 11.24 -2.42
CA ALA A 153 -6.01 12.48 -3.01
C ALA A 153 -4.50 12.67 -2.74
N ASP A 154 -4.02 12.38 -1.52
CA ASP A 154 -2.59 12.42 -1.18
C ASP A 154 -1.76 11.53 -2.11
N ARG A 155 -2.11 10.25 -2.23
CA ARG A 155 -1.41 9.31 -3.12
C ARG A 155 -1.46 9.73 -4.58
N PHE A 156 -2.60 10.24 -5.06
CA PHE A 156 -2.70 10.75 -6.43
C PHE A 156 -1.70 11.88 -6.66
N VAL A 157 -1.60 12.84 -5.73
CA VAL A 157 -0.63 13.94 -5.79
C VAL A 157 0.81 13.40 -5.74
N GLU A 158 1.12 12.49 -4.83
CA GLU A 158 2.45 11.89 -4.69
C GLU A 158 2.89 11.14 -5.95
N ASP A 159 2.02 10.27 -6.50
CA ASP A 159 2.29 9.53 -7.72
C ASP A 159 2.45 10.47 -8.91
N TRP A 160 1.61 11.50 -9.01
CA TRP A 160 1.68 12.51 -10.06
C TRP A 160 3.01 13.26 -10.02
N GLN A 161 3.41 13.79 -8.85
CA GLN A 161 4.66 14.51 -8.67
C GLN A 161 5.88 13.61 -8.96
N ARG A 162 5.84 12.35 -8.55
CA ARG A 162 6.90 11.38 -8.83
C ARG A 162 7.06 11.15 -10.34
N LEU A 163 5.95 10.96 -11.06
CA LEU A 163 5.98 10.77 -12.51
C LEU A 163 6.41 12.04 -13.23
N ASP A 164 5.95 13.21 -12.81
CA ASP A 164 6.36 14.47 -13.43
C ASP A 164 7.88 14.69 -13.30
N GLN A 165 8.42 14.52 -12.08
CA GLN A 165 9.87 14.59 -11.85
C GLN A 165 10.64 13.53 -12.65
N ALA A 166 10.12 12.30 -12.75
CA ALA A 166 10.74 11.26 -13.57
C ALA A 166 10.76 11.64 -15.05
N SER A 167 9.66 12.20 -15.57
CA SER A 167 9.56 12.65 -16.96
C SER A 167 10.58 13.74 -17.27
N LEU A 168 10.77 14.70 -16.36
CA LEU A 168 11.76 15.76 -16.49
C LEU A 168 13.20 15.21 -16.50
N ARG A 169 13.51 14.22 -15.65
CA ARG A 169 14.82 13.56 -15.63
C ARG A 169 15.08 12.79 -16.92
N GLN A 170 14.10 12.01 -17.39
CA GLN A 170 14.19 11.23 -18.63
C GLN A 170 14.39 12.12 -19.84
N TYR A 171 13.64 13.22 -19.94
CA TYR A 171 13.79 14.20 -21.00
C TYR A 171 15.20 14.81 -21.02
N LYS A 172 15.71 15.23 -19.86
CA LYS A 172 17.08 15.77 -19.73
C LYS A 172 18.17 14.74 -20.09
N ALA A 173 17.92 13.47 -19.80
CA ALA A 173 18.84 12.38 -20.12
C ALA A 173 18.74 11.89 -21.58
N GLY A 174 17.80 12.40 -22.37
CA GLY A 174 17.54 11.93 -23.74
C GLY A 174 16.83 10.57 -23.82
N ASP A 175 16.29 10.04 -22.71
CA ASP A 175 15.48 8.82 -22.69
C ASP A 175 14.04 9.14 -23.12
N PHE A 176 13.84 9.28 -24.42
CA PHE A 176 12.52 9.59 -25.00
C PHE A 176 11.54 8.41 -24.89
N SER A 177 12.02 7.18 -24.83
CA SER A 177 11.18 5.99 -24.61
C SER A 177 10.55 6.01 -23.21
N GLY A 178 11.38 6.18 -22.18
CA GLY A 178 10.93 6.30 -20.80
C GLY A 178 10.06 7.53 -20.60
N TYR A 179 10.45 8.66 -21.19
CA TYR A 179 9.65 9.89 -21.16
C TYR A 179 8.22 9.67 -21.68
N ARG A 180 8.06 9.05 -22.86
CA ARG A 180 6.74 8.77 -23.45
C ARG A 180 5.93 7.80 -22.58
N ALA A 181 6.55 6.76 -22.03
CA ALA A 181 5.88 5.81 -21.14
C ALA A 181 5.38 6.51 -19.86
N THR A 182 6.22 7.33 -19.24
CA THR A 182 5.87 8.13 -18.04
C THR A 182 4.74 9.11 -18.34
N ARG A 183 4.79 9.83 -19.46
CA ARG A 183 3.71 10.75 -19.89
C ARG A 183 2.40 10.01 -20.19
N SER A 184 2.46 8.81 -20.76
CA SER A 184 1.27 7.97 -20.94
C SER A 184 0.65 7.58 -19.60
N ALA A 185 1.46 7.18 -18.61
CA ALA A 185 0.96 6.84 -17.27
C ALA A 185 0.31 8.06 -16.57
N MET A 186 0.90 9.25 -16.71
CA MET A 186 0.27 10.49 -16.25
C MET A 186 -1.06 10.76 -16.98
N GLY A 187 -1.14 10.50 -18.28
CA GLY A 187 -2.39 10.60 -19.05
C GLY A 187 -3.48 9.65 -18.55
N ASP A 188 -3.13 8.42 -18.19
CA ASP A 188 -4.08 7.47 -17.62
C ASP A 188 -4.55 7.91 -16.22
N MET A 189 -3.67 8.49 -15.40
CA MET A 189 -4.06 9.11 -14.13
C MET A 189 -5.03 10.27 -14.35
N ALA A 190 -4.73 11.19 -15.26
CA ALA A 190 -5.61 12.32 -15.57
C ALA A 190 -6.98 11.84 -16.10
N ARG A 191 -7.02 10.81 -16.95
CA ARG A 191 -8.26 10.19 -17.45
C ARG A 191 -9.04 9.49 -16.34
N SER A 192 -8.37 8.93 -15.33
CA SER A 192 -9.06 8.27 -14.21
C SER A 192 -9.94 9.22 -13.41
N LEU A 193 -9.62 10.52 -13.38
CA LEU A 193 -10.44 11.54 -12.72
C LEU A 193 -11.81 11.71 -13.39
N GLU A 194 -11.91 11.54 -14.71
CA GLU A 194 -13.21 11.59 -15.42
C GLU A 194 -14.16 10.47 -14.95
N ARG A 195 -13.62 9.38 -14.38
CA ARG A 195 -14.38 8.24 -13.86
C ARG A 195 -14.59 8.31 -12.35
N ASP A 196 -14.00 9.30 -11.69
CA ASP A 196 -14.02 9.43 -10.23
C ASP A 196 -14.29 10.87 -9.78
N PRO A 197 -15.55 11.34 -9.86
CA PRO A 197 -15.92 12.70 -9.48
C PRO A 197 -15.59 13.04 -8.02
N GLN A 198 -15.60 12.03 -7.13
CA GLN A 198 -15.26 12.22 -5.73
C GLN A 198 -13.78 12.55 -5.57
N LEU A 199 -12.88 11.76 -6.18
CA LEU A 199 -11.45 12.08 -6.17
C LEU A 199 -11.16 13.42 -6.85
N GLU A 200 -11.82 13.71 -7.97
CA GLU A 200 -11.69 14.98 -8.66
C GLU A 200 -12.01 16.17 -7.74
N SER A 201 -13.15 16.14 -7.03
CA SER A 201 -13.54 17.18 -6.08
C SER A 201 -12.54 17.36 -4.93
N LEU A 202 -11.94 16.29 -4.43
CA LEU A 202 -10.94 16.34 -3.37
C LEU A 202 -9.64 16.99 -3.83
N LEU A 203 -9.29 16.83 -5.11
CA LEU A 203 -8.08 17.37 -5.71
C LEU A 203 -8.24 18.82 -6.18
N VAL A 204 -9.46 19.36 -6.30
CA VAL A 204 -9.71 20.76 -6.69
C VAL A 204 -8.94 21.74 -5.79
N ASN A 205 -8.90 21.50 -4.48
CA ASN A 205 -8.18 22.35 -3.53
C ASN A 205 -6.64 22.16 -3.56
N ARG A 206 -6.14 21.22 -4.37
CA ARG A 206 -4.73 20.81 -4.46
C ARG A 206 -4.13 21.01 -5.84
N LYS A 207 -4.78 21.77 -6.70
CA LYS A 207 -4.34 22.13 -8.06
C LYS A 207 -2.87 22.60 -8.10
N ARG A 208 -2.46 23.41 -7.13
CA ARG A 208 -1.07 23.90 -7.02
C ARG A 208 -0.06 22.77 -6.83
N GLU A 209 -0.39 21.75 -6.05
CA GLU A 209 0.46 20.57 -5.85
C GLU A 209 0.60 19.71 -7.11
N LEU A 210 -0.36 19.85 -8.05
CA LEU A 210 -0.35 19.17 -9.34
C LEU A 210 0.27 20.03 -10.47
N GLY A 211 0.84 21.19 -10.13
CA GLY A 211 1.45 22.11 -11.10
C GLY A 211 0.45 22.97 -11.88
N ILE A 212 -0.81 23.04 -11.45
CA ILE A 212 -1.82 23.91 -12.05
C ILE A 212 -1.82 25.25 -11.31
N ALA A 213 -1.32 26.29 -11.98
CA ALA A 213 -1.24 27.64 -11.43
C ALA A 213 -2.48 28.51 -11.76
N PHE A 214 -3.16 28.23 -12.86
CA PHE A 214 -4.30 29.00 -13.36
C PHE A 214 -5.47 28.11 -13.72
N GLU A 215 -6.68 28.56 -13.39
CA GLU A 215 -7.90 27.83 -13.67
C GLU A 215 -8.42 28.18 -15.06
N SER A 216 -8.64 27.15 -15.88
CA SER A 216 -9.10 27.25 -17.26
C SER A 216 -10.60 26.94 -17.41
N GLY A 217 -11.31 26.68 -16.31
CA GLY A 217 -12.72 26.26 -16.30
C GLY A 217 -12.96 24.83 -16.80
N ARG A 218 -11.90 24.05 -17.05
CA ARG A 218 -11.97 22.65 -17.47
C ARG A 218 -12.18 21.73 -16.27
N SER A 219 -12.63 20.50 -16.52
CA SER A 219 -12.49 19.43 -15.52
C SER A 219 -11.01 19.24 -15.18
N LEU A 220 -10.71 18.91 -13.93
CA LEU A 220 -9.35 18.83 -13.42
C LEU A 220 -8.50 17.84 -14.22
N GLY A 221 -9.05 16.69 -14.61
CA GLY A 221 -8.34 15.73 -15.47
C GLY A 221 -7.92 16.32 -16.81
N ARG A 222 -8.78 17.14 -17.43
CA ARG A 222 -8.47 17.82 -18.70
C ARG A 222 -7.53 19.01 -18.51
N GLU A 223 -7.62 19.69 -17.37
CA GLU A 223 -6.69 20.75 -16.99
C GLU A 223 -5.28 20.22 -16.76
N LEU A 224 -5.15 19.09 -16.04
CA LEU A 224 -3.88 18.40 -15.85
C LEU A 224 -3.24 18.00 -17.17
N ALA A 225 -4.02 17.37 -18.04
CA ALA A 225 -3.52 16.98 -19.34
C ALA A 225 -3.08 18.18 -20.18
N PHE A 226 -3.86 19.27 -20.17
CA PHE A 226 -3.55 20.47 -20.91
C PHE A 226 -2.28 21.18 -20.41
N VAL A 227 -2.17 21.43 -19.09
CA VAL A 227 -1.01 22.12 -18.48
C VAL A 227 0.28 21.34 -18.70
N HIS A 228 0.22 20.01 -18.67
CA HIS A 228 1.39 19.15 -18.80
C HIS A 228 1.64 18.65 -20.24
N GLY A 229 0.89 19.16 -21.22
CA GLY A 229 1.04 18.78 -22.63
C GLY A 229 0.79 17.30 -22.91
N ILE A 230 -0.04 16.64 -22.09
CA ILE A 230 -0.41 15.24 -22.22
C ILE A 230 -1.64 15.14 -23.13
N ASP A 231 -1.52 14.39 -24.21
CA ASP A 231 -2.65 14.11 -25.08
C ASP A 231 -3.54 13.01 -24.46
N LEU A 232 -4.76 13.37 -24.05
CA LEU A 232 -5.76 12.39 -23.62
C LEU A 232 -6.46 11.69 -24.80
N GLY A 233 -6.26 12.20 -26.01
CA GLY A 233 -6.75 11.62 -27.25
C GLY A 233 -5.99 10.35 -27.65
N ARG A 234 -6.69 9.41 -28.29
CA ARG A 234 -6.03 8.33 -29.02
C ARG A 234 -5.37 8.92 -30.27
N GLY A 235 -4.04 9.08 -30.22
CA GLY A 235 -3.19 9.07 -31.41
C GLY A 235 -3.15 10.35 -32.24
N ARG A 236 -2.67 11.48 -31.68
CA ARG A 236 -1.93 12.44 -32.50
C ARG A 236 -0.46 12.43 -32.11
N GLY A 237 0.33 11.75 -32.93
CA GLY A 237 1.78 11.95 -32.97
C GLY A 237 2.05 13.41 -33.30
N ILE A 238 2.41 14.19 -32.30
CA ILE A 238 3.09 15.47 -32.53
C ILE A 238 4.56 15.10 -32.70
N GLY A 239 4.95 14.98 -33.97
CA GLY A 239 6.34 15.04 -34.38
C GLY A 239 6.85 16.44 -34.09
N LEU A 240 7.82 16.51 -33.19
CA LEU A 240 8.87 17.52 -33.18
C LEU A 240 10.19 16.75 -33.15
#